data_AF-A0A3B1DM88-F1
#
_entry.id   AF-A0A3B1DM88-F1
#
_cell.length_a   1.000
_cell.length_b   1.000
_cell.length_c   1.000
_cell.angle_alpha   90.00
_cell.angle_beta   90.00
_cell.angle_gamma   90.00
#
_symmetry.space_group_name_H-M   'P 1'
#
loop_
_entity.id
_entity.type
_entity.pdbx_description
1 polymer ?
#
loop_
_entity_poly.entity_id
_entity_poly.type
_entity_poly.pdbx_seq_one_letter_code
_entity_poly.pdbx_strand_id
1 'polypeptide(L)' 'MKQQLGTFLQFIALTFLPLVVIGQLNFNFPLIVMPICLIVGIFLFSIGYKLRED' A
#
# COMPACT_ATOMS: atom_id res chain seq x y z
N MET A 1 -5.59 12.50 16.74
CA MET A 1 -4.90 12.66 15.43
C MET A 1 -4.28 11.36 14.90
N LYS A 2 -3.76 10.46 15.76
CA LYS A 2 -3.20 9.14 15.33
C LYS A 2 -4.19 8.29 14.52
N GLN A 3 -5.45 8.20 14.97
CA GLN A 3 -6.53 7.52 14.23
C GLN A 3 -6.77 8.05 12.82
N GLN A 4 -6.78 9.37 12.63
CA GLN A 4 -6.95 9.99 11.32
C GLN A 4 -5.75 9.69 10.42
N LEU A 5 -4.53 9.73 10.98
CA LEU A 5 -3.31 9.39 10.27
C LEU A 5 -3.29 7.91 9.85
N GLY A 6 -3.68 7.01 10.74
CA GLY A 6 -3.79 5.57 10.45
C GLY A 6 -4.82 5.28 9.35
N THR A 7 -5.98 5.93 9.42
CA THR A 7 -7.03 5.83 8.40
C THR A 7 -6.55 6.38 7.05
N PHE A 8 -5.82 7.50 7.06
CA PHE A 8 -5.24 8.09 5.85
C PHE A 8 -4.18 7.18 5.21
N LEU A 9 -3.29 6.59 6.01
CA LEU A 9 -2.29 5.62 5.54
C LEU A 9 -2.95 4.39 4.90
N GLN A 10 -4.00 3.85 5.52
CA GLN A 10 -4.76 2.74 4.95
C GLN A 10 -5.48 3.12 3.66
N PHE A 11 -6.07 4.32 3.61
CA PHE A 11 -6.73 4.84 2.40
C PHE A 11 -5.74 4.96 1.24
N ILE A 12 -4.55 5.52 1.48
CA ILE A 12 -3.49 5.58 0.48
C ILE A 12 -3.10 4.18 0.02
N ALA A 13 -2.83 3.25 0.94
CA ALA A 13 -2.44 1.89 0.58
C ALA A 13 -3.50 1.21 -0.30
N LEU A 14 -4.78 1.29 0.08
CA LEU A 14 -5.87 0.67 -0.67
C LEU A 14 -6.14 1.34 -2.03
N THR A 15 -5.87 2.64 -2.16
CA THR A 15 -6.09 3.38 -3.41
C THR A 15 -4.93 3.24 -4.38
N PHE A 16 -3.70 3.38 -3.90
CA PHE A 16 -2.51 3.42 -4.75
C PHE A 16 -1.94 2.04 -5.06
N LEU A 17 -2.11 1.03 -4.19
CA LEU A 17 -1.62 -0.31 -4.47
C LEU A 17 -2.23 -0.91 -5.76
N PRO A 18 -3.55 -0.83 -6.01
CA PRO A 18 -4.13 -1.28 -7.27
C PRO A 18 -3.62 -0.49 -8.48
N LEU A 19 -3.43 0.82 -8.34
CA LEU A 19 -2.91 1.67 -9.41
C LEU A 19 -1.47 1.29 -9.79
N VAL A 20 -0.64 0.97 -8.80
CA VAL A 20 0.73 0.48 -9.02
C VAL A 20 0.70 -0.86 -9.75
N VAL A 21 -0.15 -1.80 -9.33
CA VAL A 21 -0.28 -3.11 -9.99
C VAL A 21 -0.76 -2.96 -11.44
N ILE A 22 -1.76 -2.11 -11.70
CA ILE A 22 -2.22 -1.82 -13.06
C ILE A 22 -1.11 -1.20 -13.90
N GLY A 23 -0.34 -0.26 -13.34
CA GLY A 23 0.83 0.31 -14.02
C GLY A 23 1.86 -0.77 -14.36
N GLN A 24 2.19 -1.63 -13.41
CA GLN A 24 3.16 -2.72 -13.62
C GLN A 24 2.73 -3.65 -14.77
N LEU A 25 1.44 -3.98 -14.86
CA LEU A 25 0.87 -4.78 -15.94
C LEU A 25 0.96 -4.09 -17.30
N ASN A 26 0.67 -2.79 -17.38
CA ASN A 26 0.68 -2.04 -18.64
C ASN A 26 2.09 -1.79 -19.19
N PHE A 27 3.07 -1.63 -18.30
CA PHE A 27 4.45 -1.30 -18.67
C PHE A 27 5.39 -2.53 -18.72
N ASN A 28 4.86 -3.75 -18.61
CA ASN A 28 5.63 -5.01 -18.63
C ASN A 28 6.82 -5.01 -17.66
N PHE A 29 6.61 -4.52 -16.44
CA PHE A 29 7.66 -4.53 -15.42
C PHE A 29 8.12 -5.97 -15.12
N PRO A 30 9.38 -6.17 -14.67
CA PRO A 30 9.84 -7.49 -14.25
C PRO A 30 8.92 -8.08 -13.16
N LEU A 31 8.58 -9.36 -13.30
CA LEU A 31 7.65 -10.07 -12.41
C LEU A 31 7.99 -9.94 -10.92
N ILE A 32 9.29 -9.78 -10.59
CA ILE A 32 9.76 -9.61 -9.20
C ILE A 32 9.35 -8.27 -8.58
N VAL A 33 9.05 -7.23 -9.38
CA VAL A 33 8.69 -5.91 -8.85
C VAL A 33 7.27 -5.92 -8.25
N MET A 34 6.37 -6.74 -8.78
CA MET A 34 5.02 -6.93 -8.24
C MET A 34 4.99 -7.40 -6.77
N PRO A 35 5.62 -8.53 -6.40
CA PRO A 35 5.63 -8.99 -5.01
C PRO A 35 6.36 -8.01 -4.08
N ILE A 36 7.39 -7.31 -4.55
CA ILE A 36 8.06 -6.28 -3.74
C ILE A 36 7.10 -5.13 -3.42
N CYS A 37 6.38 -4.61 -4.42
CA CYS A 37 5.37 -3.55 -4.20
C CYS A 37 4.24 -4.01 -3.28
N LEU A 38 3.82 -5.28 -3.37
CA LEU A 38 2.85 -5.88 -2.46
C LEU A 38 3.37 -5.90 -1.01
N ILE A 39 4.61 -6.33 -0.79
CA ILE A 39 5.22 -6.33 0.55
C ILE A 39 5.29 -4.92 1.12
N VAL A 40 5.69 -3.93 0.32
CA VAL A 40 5.70 -2.51 0.73
C VAL A 40 4.29 -2.04 1.10
N GLY A 41 3.29 -2.39 0.29
CA GLY A 41 1.88 -2.08 0.57
C GLY A 41 1.38 -2.70 1.88
N ILE A 42 1.71 -3.97 2.14
CA ILE A 42 1.38 -4.67 3.39
C ILE A 42 2.03 -3.96 4.58
N PHE A 43 3.28 -3.55 4.46
CA PHE A 43 3.99 -2.86 5.53
C PHE A 43 3.37 -1.49 5.86
N LEU A 44 3.07 -0.69 4.83
CA LEU A 44 2.37 0.60 4.99
C LEU A 44 0.98 0.42 5.60
N PHE A 45 0.24 -0.58 5.15
CA PHE A 45 -1.09 -0.88 5.68
C PHE A 45 -1.01 -1.32 7.15
N SER A 46 -0.03 -2.15 7.51
CA SER A 46 0.21 -2.61 8.88
C SER A 46 0.56 -1.46 9.82
N ILE A 47 1.39 -0.51 9.36
CA ILE A 47 1.70 0.70 10.12
C ILE A 47 0.44 1.55 10.33
N GLY A 48 -0.34 1.77 9.27
CA GLY A 48 -1.60 2.52 9.35
C GLY A 48 -2.62 1.85 10.29
N TYR A 49 -2.68 0.52 10.28
CA TYR A 49 -3.50 -0.28 11.19
C TYR A 49 -3.11 -0.06 12.63
N LYS A 50 -1.82 -0.21 12.95
CA LYS A 50 -1.32 -0.02 14.31
C LYS A 50 -1.56 1.41 14.82
N LEU A 51 -1.29 2.42 13.99
CA LEU A 51 -1.56 3.83 14.31
C LEU A 51 -3.04 4.17 14.52
N ARG A 52 -3.95 3.36 13.98
CA ARG A 52 -5.39 3.52 14.17
C ARG A 52 -5.88 2.86 15.46
N GLU A 53 -5.21 1.80 15.87
CA GLU A 53 -5.58 1.00 17.05
C GLU A 53 -4.90 1.49 18.34
N ASP A 54 -3.73 2.14 18.24
CA ASP A 54 -3.02 2.86 19.32
C ASP A 54 -3.59 4.27 19.62
#